data_AF-A0A0L0C076-F1
#
_entry.id   AF-A0A0L0C076-F1
#
_cell.length_a   1.000
_cell.length_b   1.000
_cell.length_c   1.000
_cell.angle_alpha   90.00
_cell.angle_beta   90.00
_cell.angle_gamma   90.00
#
_symmetry.space_group_name_H-M   'P 1'
#
loop_
_entity.id
_entity.type
_entity.pdbx_description
1 polymer ?
#
loop_
_entity_poly.entity_id
_entity_poly.type
_entity_poly.pdbx_seq_one_letter_code
_entity_poly.pdbx_strand_id
1 'polypeptide(L)'
;MKFEELKVEQLKRELSKLELPTASNKAELQKRLIDEFKRRDIDIGTYEFEYKEETEICTHSITSNMDNNVCRYDEEIYRSSRKI
;
A
#
# COMPACT_ATOMS: atom_id res chain seq x y z
N MET A 1 -6.15 9.33 10.75
CA MET A 1 -7.35 8.55 10.37
C MET A 1 -7.47 7.36 11.31
N LYS A 2 -8.68 6.93 11.74
CA LYS A 2 -8.79 5.76 12.63
C LYS A 2 -8.75 4.45 11.85
N PHE A 3 -8.30 3.37 12.49
CA PHE A 3 -8.20 2.03 11.90
C PHE A 3 -9.52 1.52 11.31
N GLU A 4 -10.64 1.75 12.00
CA GLU A 4 -11.98 1.30 11.57
C GLU A 4 -12.44 1.97 10.26
N GLU A 5 -11.96 3.19 10.01
CA GLU A 5 -12.31 4.00 8.85
C GLU A 5 -11.46 3.66 7.61
N LEU A 6 -10.47 2.78 7.75
CA LEU A 6 -9.59 2.42 6.64
C LEU A 6 -10.35 1.67 5.53
N LYS A 7 -10.10 2.12 4.30
CA LYS A 7 -10.54 1.45 3.08
C LYS A 7 -9.62 0.26 2.75
N VAL A 8 -10.11 -0.66 1.92
CA VAL A 8 -9.35 -1.84 1.47
C VAL A 8 -7.99 -1.46 0.90
N GLU A 9 -7.93 -0.44 0.04
CA GLU A 9 -6.68 0.02 -0.57
C GLU A 9 -5.66 0.51 0.48
N GLN A 10 -6.13 1.18 1.54
CA GLN A 10 -5.28 1.63 2.64
C GLN A 10 -4.76 0.45 3.46
N LEU A 11 -5.63 -0.51 3.78
CA LEU A 11 -5.26 -1.74 4.48
C LEU A 11 -4.21 -2.53 3.69
N LYS A 12 -4.38 -2.65 2.37
CA LYS A 12 -3.40 -3.31 1.50
C LYS A 12 -2.06 -2.57 1.49
N ARG A 13 -2.06 -1.23 1.47
CA ARG A 13 -0.82 -0.44 1.49
C ARG A 13 -0.05 -0.65 2.81
N GLU A 14 -0.74 -0.61 3.95
CA GLU A 14 -0.12 -0.87 5.25
C GLU A 14 0.39 -2.31 5.36
N LEU A 15 -0.38 -3.30 4.89
CA LEU A 15 0.08 -4.68 4.82
C LEU A 15 1.29 -4.84 3.90
N SER A 16 1.34 -4.13 2.77
CA SER A 16 2.47 -4.15 1.86
C SER A 16 3.74 -3.59 2.50
N LYS A 17 3.64 -2.52 3.31
CA LYS A 17 4.77 -1.98 4.09
C LYS A 17 5.32 -2.99 5.10
N LEU A 18 4.47 -3.91 5.54
CA LEU A 18 4.80 -5.00 6.46
C LEU A 18 5.16 -6.29 5.73
N GLU A 19 5.24 -6.27 4.39
CA GLU A 19 5.49 -7.42 3.52
C GLU A 19 4.49 -8.57 3.73
N LEU A 20 3.25 -8.23 4.12
CA LEU A 20 2.18 -9.18 4.36
C LEU A 20 1.27 -9.35 3.14
N PRO A 21 0.66 -10.53 2.95
CA PRO A 21 -0.20 -10.78 1.80
C PRO A 21 -1.45 -9.87 1.80
N THR A 22 -1.68 -9.21 0.66
CA THR A 22 -2.76 -8.21 0.45
C THR A 22 -3.94 -8.77 -0.35
N ALA A 23 -3.83 -10.00 -0.86
CA ALA A 23 -4.84 -10.66 -1.71
C ALA A 23 -5.94 -11.33 -0.86
N SER A 24 -6.73 -10.53 -0.14
CA SER A 24 -7.78 -11.01 0.76
C SER A 24 -8.95 -10.02 0.88
N ASN A 25 -10.03 -10.45 1.52
CA ASN A 25 -11.19 -9.58 1.80
C ASN A 25 -10.88 -8.54 2.90
N LYS A 26 -11.69 -7.47 2.99
CA LYS A 26 -11.46 -6.36 3.95
C LYS A 26 -11.27 -6.85 5.39
N ALA A 27 -12.14 -7.74 5.86
CA ALA A 27 -12.13 -8.21 7.24
C ALA A 27 -10.84 -9.00 7.55
N GLU A 28 -10.39 -9.81 6.60
CA GLU A 28 -9.16 -10.58 6.72
C GLU A 28 -7.91 -9.67 6.67
N LEU A 29 -7.91 -8.63 5.83
CA LEU A 29 -6.85 -7.62 5.83
C LEU A 29 -6.79 -6.86 7.16
N GLN A 30 -7.94 -6.47 7.72
CA GLN A 30 -8.01 -5.84 9.05
C GLN A 30 -7.49 -6.77 10.14
N LYS A 31 -7.91 -8.04 10.14
CA LYS A 31 -7.45 -9.03 11.12
C LYS A 31 -5.93 -9.20 11.06
N ARG A 32 -5.35 -9.33 9.86
CA ARG A 32 -3.89 -9.47 9.68
C ARG A 32 -3.12 -8.27 10.21
N LEU A 33 -3.61 -7.05 9.97
CA LEU A 33 -3.00 -5.84 10.54
C LEU A 33 -3.05 -5.85 12.06
N ILE A 34 -4.21 -6.17 12.66
CA ILE A 34 -4.33 -6.26 14.13
C ILE A 34 -3.36 -7.31 14.69
N ASP A 35 -3.30 -8.49 14.08
CA ASP A 35 -2.44 -9.59 14.53
C ASP A 35 -0.96 -9.19 14.47
N GLU A 36 -0.52 -8.50 13.39
CA GLU A 36 0.86 -8.05 13.24
C GLU A 36 1.21 -6.91 14.21
N PHE A 37 0.30 -5.95 14.39
CA PHE A 37 0.49 -4.86 15.36
C PHE A 37 0.60 -5.40 16.79
N LYS A 38 -0.26 -6.37 17.14
CA LYS A 38 -0.16 -7.08 18.42
C LYS A 38 1.16 -7.85 18.56
N ARG A 39 1.64 -8.47 17.48
CA ARG A 39 2.94 -9.19 17.48
C ARG A 39 4.13 -8.25 17.69
N ARG A 40 4.03 -7.00 17.24
CA ARG A 40 5.04 -5.96 17.41
C ARG A 40 4.87 -5.11 18.68
N ASP A 41 3.87 -5.41 19.50
CA ASP A 41 3.48 -4.63 20.68
C ASP A 41 3.17 -3.16 20.34
N ILE A 42 2.59 -2.93 19.16
CA ILE A 42 2.17 -1.60 18.69
C ILE A 42 0.67 -1.46 18.92
N ASP A 43 0.27 -0.40 19.62
CA ASP A 43 -1.14 -0.08 19.76
C ASP A 43 -1.70 0.57 18.49
N ILE A 44 -2.59 -0.16 17.82
CA ILE A 44 -3.26 0.29 16.61
C ILE A 44 -4.17 1.50 16.84
N GLY A 45 -4.60 1.73 18.08
CA GLY A 45 -5.41 2.89 18.45
C GLY A 45 -4.63 4.20 18.50
N THR A 46 -3.32 4.13 18.74
CA THR A 46 -2.40 5.28 18.77
C THR A 46 -1.61 5.46 17.48
N TYR A 47 -1.56 4.43 16.63
CA TYR A 47 -0.87 4.49 15.34
C TYR A 47 -1.57 5.45 14.36
N GLU A 48 -0.82 6.44 13.88
CA GLU A 48 -1.32 7.40 12.92
C GLU A 48 -1.17 6.86 11.49
N PHE A 49 -2.30 6.46 10.90
CA PHE A 49 -2.35 6.07 9.49
C PHE A 49 -2.21 7.31 8.60
N GLU A 50 -1.02 7.52 8.06
CA GLU A 50 -0.77 8.52 7.02
C GLU A 50 -1.29 8.03 5.66
N TYR A 51 -2.29 8.74 5.14
CA TYR A 51 -2.69 8.60 3.74
C TYR A 51 -2.23 9.83 2.98
N LYS A 52 -1.14 9.69 2.22
CA LYS A 52 -0.88 10.58 1.10
C LYS A 52 -1.80 10.14 -0.02
N GLU A 53 -2.83 10.94 -0.28
CA GLU A 53 -3.62 10.84 -1.50
C GLU A 53 -2.67 11.12 -2.66
N GLU A 54 -1.98 10.09 -3.12
CA GLU A 54 -1.48 10.10 -4.48
C GLU A 54 -2.71 10.03 -5.35
N THR A 55 -3.18 11.21 -5.77
CA THR A 55 -3.96 11.35 -6.99
C THR A 55 -3.06 10.95 -8.17
N GLU A 56 -2.68 9.68 -8.26
CA GLU A 56 -2.29 9.11 -9.53
C GLU A 56 -3.60 8.88 -10.27
N ILE A 57 -4.00 9.96 -10.92
CA ILE A 57 -4.96 9.99 -12.00
C ILE A 57 -4.53 8.85 -12.92
N CYS A 58 -5.31 7.77 -12.91
CA CYS A 58 -5.29 6.83 -14.00
C CYS A 58 -5.88 7.58 -15.20
N THR A 59 -5.11 8.50 -15.80
CA THR A 59 -5.41 9.01 -17.12
C THR A 59 -5.23 7.82 -18.04
N HIS A 60 -6.33 7.06 -18.20
CA HIS A 60 -6.59 6.30 -19.40
C HIS A 60 -6.61 7.26 -20.59
N SER A 61 -5.46 7.80 -20.96
CA SER A 61 -5.20 8.24 -22.33
C SER A 61 -4.83 6.99 -23.11
N ILE A 62 -5.80 6.09 -23.29
CA ILE A 62 -5.67 5.00 -24.24
C ILE A 62 -5.92 5.59 -25.62
N THR A 63 -4.89 6.19 -26.20
CA THR A 63 -4.74 6.23 -27.66
C THR A 63 -3.69 5.20 -28.02
N SER A 64 -4.13 4.11 -28.62
CA SER A 64 -3.37 3.16 -29.44
C SER A 64 -2.00 2.71 -28.92
N ASN A 65 -1.96 1.55 -28.26
CA ASN A 65 -1.34 0.35 -28.82
C ASN A 65 -1.25 -0.72 -27.73
N MET A 66 -1.57 -1.96 -28.11
CA MET A 66 -1.24 -3.16 -27.37
C MET A 66 0.25 -3.10 -27.00
N ASP A 67 0.58 -3.18 -25.72
CA ASP A 67 1.67 -4.02 -25.19
C ASP A 67 1.74 -3.86 -23.66
N ASN A 68 1.55 -5.00 -22.99
CA ASN A 68 1.92 -5.36 -21.61
C ASN A 68 2.41 -4.22 -20.69
N ASN A 69 1.57 -3.81 -19.74
CA ASN A 69 2.07 -3.18 -18.52
C ASN A 69 1.58 -3.95 -17.29
N VAL A 70 2.44 -4.88 -16.87
CA VAL A 70 2.45 -5.43 -15.51
C VAL A 70 2.54 -4.24 -14.57
N CYS A 71 1.52 -4.04 -13.73
CA CYS A 71 1.62 -3.14 -12.58
C CYS A 71 2.74 -3.66 -11.67
N ARG A 72 3.97 -3.21 -11.93
CA ARG A 72 5.10 -3.38 -11.04
C ARG A 72 4.89 -2.42 -9.88
N TYR A 73 4.66 -2.99 -8.70
CA TYR A 73 4.88 -2.27 -7.46
C TYR A 73 6.39 -1.95 -7.40
N ASP A 74 6.72 -0.66 -7.38
CA ASP A 74 8.10 -0.17 -7.26
C ASP A 74 8.67 -0.55 -5.89
N GLU A 75 9.51 -1.58 -5.91
CA GLU A 75 10.47 -1.90 -4.87
C GLU A 75 11.77 -1.12 -5.18
N GLU A 76 12.35 -0.55 -4.13
CA GLU A 76 13.72 0.02 -4.06
C GLU A 76 13.95 1.46 -4.55
N ILE A 77 13.84 2.36 -3.58
CA ILE A 77 14.66 3.56 -3.49
C ILE A 77 16.15 3.16 -3.41
N TYR A 78 17.00 3.95 -4.09
CA TYR A 78 18.42 4.21 -3.79
C TYR A 78 19.48 3.56 -4.72
N ARG A 79 19.94 4.30 -5.75
CA ARG A 79 21.37 4.65 -5.85
C ARG A 79 21.70 5.65 -6.95
N SER A 80 22.15 6.82 -6.47
CA SER A 80 23.45 7.38 -6.84
C SER A 80 23.65 7.95 -8.25
N SER A 81 23.49 9.27 -8.30
CA SER A 81 24.27 10.26 -9.05
C SER A 81 25.55 9.81 -9.78
N ARG A 82 25.63 10.09 -11.09
CA ARG A 82 26.74 10.72 -11.87
C ARG A 82 26.44 10.55 -13.36
N LYS A 83 26.22 11.62 -14.16
CA LYS A 83 27.25 12.36 -14.95
C LYS A 83 28.28 11.38 -15.54
N ILE A 84 28.41 11.18 -16.84
CA ILE A 84 28.58 12.12 -17.96
C ILE A 84 27.97 11.49 -19.22
#